data_AF-A0A426FIX6-F1
#
_entry.id   AF-A0A426FIX6-F1
#
_cell.length_a   1.000
_cell.length_b   1.000
_cell.length_c   1.000
_cell.angle_alpha   90.00
_cell.angle_beta   90.00
_cell.angle_gamma   90.00
#
_symmetry.space_group_name_H-M   'P 1'
#
loop_
_entity.id
_entity.type
_entity.pdbx_description
1 polymer ?
#
loop_
_entity_poly.entity_id
_entity_poly.type
_entity_poly.pdbx_seq_one_letter_code
_entity_poly.pdbx_strand_id
1 'polypeptide(L)' 'MQTETQSTKPTSERKFIRLPNELAEQVKVLAQQENRNVSNMAQVLISEALQARAS' A
#
# COMPACT_ATOMS: atom_id res chain seq x y z
N MET A 1 5.61 -23.37 34.33
CA MET A 1 6.42 -22.64 33.34
C MET A 1 5.51 -22.37 32.14
N GLN A 2 4.93 -21.17 32.06
CA GLN A 2 4.06 -20.79 30.93
C GLN A 2 4.92 -20.02 29.93
N THR A 3 5.01 -20.50 28.69
CA THR A 3 5.69 -19.81 27.60
C THR A 3 4.71 -18.83 26.96
N GLU A 4 4.82 -17.54 27.28
CA GLU A 4 4.15 -16.48 26.54
C GLU A 4 4.79 -16.37 25.15
N THR A 5 4.09 -16.84 24.13
CA THR A 5 4.39 -16.50 22.74
C THR A 5 3.98 -15.05 22.53
N GLN A 6 4.91 -14.14 22.79
CA GLN A 6 4.81 -12.73 22.44
C GLN A 6 4.59 -12.63 20.93
N SER A 7 3.31 -12.57 20.53
CA SER A 7 2.89 -12.31 19.17
C SER A 7 3.23 -10.85 18.88
N THR A 8 4.49 -10.60 18.51
CA THR A 8 4.92 -9.31 17.99
C THR A 8 4.20 -9.11 16.67
N LYS A 9 2.99 -8.52 16.72
CA LYS A 9 2.35 -7.96 15.53
C LYS A 9 3.44 -7.12 14.85
N PRO A 10 3.79 -7.38 13.58
CA PRO A 10 4.78 -6.56 12.91
C PRO A 10 4.28 -5.13 13.01
N THR A 11 5.05 -4.28 13.67
CA THR A 11 4.75 -2.85 13.69
C THR A 11 4.96 -2.43 12.25
N SER A 12 3.87 -2.27 11.48
CA SER A 12 3.96 -1.89 10.08
C SER A 12 4.75 -0.59 9.99
N GLU A 13 6.01 -0.72 9.59
CA GLU A 13 6.89 0.41 9.38
C GLU A 13 6.26 1.28 8.28
N ARG A 14 5.81 2.48 8.66
CA ARG A 14 5.22 3.40 7.70
C ARG A 14 6.33 4.00 6.86
N LYS A 15 6.52 3.44 5.68
CA LYS A 15 7.41 3.99 4.67
C LYS A 15 6.69 5.09 3.87
N PHE A 16 7.22 6.31 3.94
CA PHE A 16 6.74 7.41 3.10
C PHE A 16 7.52 7.42 1.79
N ILE A 17 6.79 7.34 0.67
CA ILE A 17 7.37 7.35 -0.67
C ILE A 17 6.89 8.61 -1.37
N ARG A 18 7.83 9.35 -1.99
CA ARG A 18 7.49 10.47 -2.86
C ARG A 18 7.24 9.95 -4.27
N LEU A 19 6.06 10.23 -4.80
CA LEU A 19 5.72 9.98 -6.19
C LEU A 19 6.03 11.24 -7.02
N PRO A 20 6.42 11.08 -8.29
CA PRO A 20 6.38 12.17 -9.26
C PRO A 20 4.98 12.80 -9.32
N ASN A 21 4.91 14.12 -9.52
CA ASN A 21 3.66 14.88 -9.47
C ASN A 21 2.57 14.30 -10.40
N GLU A 22 2.95 13.94 -11.63
CA GLU A 22 2.01 13.38 -12.61
C GLU A 22 1.41 12.05 -12.16
N LEU A 23 2.22 11.16 -11.57
CA LEU A 23 1.74 9.89 -11.03
C LEU A 23 0.88 10.10 -9.78
N ALA A 24 1.25 11.04 -8.91
CA ALA A 24 0.45 11.35 -7.73
C ALA A 24 -0.97 11.83 -8.10
N GLU A 25 -1.08 12.68 -9.12
CA GLU A 25 -2.37 13.17 -9.62
C GLU A 25 -3.19 12.04 -10.25
N GLN A 26 -2.58 11.15 -11.04
CA GLN A 26 -3.27 9.99 -11.61
C GLN A 26 -3.81 9.05 -10.51
N VAL A 27 -3.00 8.73 -9.51
CA VAL A 27 -3.42 7.89 -8.37
C VAL A 27 -4.55 8.55 -7.60
N LYS A 28 -4.53 9.89 -7.45
CA LYS A 28 -5.59 10.64 -6.78
C LYS A 28 -6.91 10.59 -7.53
N VAL A 29 -6.90 10.70 -8.87
CA VAL A 29 -8.11 10.55 -9.70
C VAL A 29 -8.69 9.14 -9.55
N LEU A 30 -7.85 8.10 -9.65
CA LEU A 30 -8.28 6.70 -9.49
C LEU A 30 -8.84 6.44 -8.08
N ALA A 31 -8.20 6.98 -7.05
CA ALA A 31 -8.67 6.86 -5.67
C ALA A 31 -10.05 7.50 -5.48
N GLN A 32 -10.32 8.65 -6.12
CA GLN A 32 -11.64 9.29 -6.09
C GLN A 32 -12.71 8.45 -6.79
N GLN A 33 -12.39 7.91 -7.97
CA GLN A 33 -13.30 7.06 -8.75
C GLN A 33 -13.71 5.80 -7.99
N GLU A 34 -12.75 5.15 -7.33
CA GLU A 34 -12.95 3.92 -6.55
C GLU A 34 -13.42 4.17 -5.11
N ASN A 35 -13.64 5.42 -4.71
CA ASN A 35 -13.99 5.83 -3.34
C ASN A 35 -13.00 5.31 -2.28
N ARG A 36 -11.69 5.37 -2.57
CA ARG A 36 -10.59 4.90 -1.70
C ARG A 36 -9.68 6.06 -1.28
N ASN A 37 -8.93 5.85 -0.21
CA ASN A 37 -7.82 6.75 0.13
C ASN A 37 -6.66 6.58 -0.86
N VAL A 38 -5.98 7.68 -1.19
CA VAL A 38 -4.82 7.70 -2.12
C VAL A 38 -3.75 6.68 -1.73
N SER A 39 -3.44 6.53 -0.43
CA SER A 39 -2.43 5.59 0.05
C SER A 39 -2.84 4.13 -0.21
N ASN A 40 -4.13 3.82 0.00
CA ASN A 40 -4.67 2.48 -0.25
C ASN A 40 -4.72 2.20 -1.76
N MET A 41 -5.10 3.19 -2.57
CA MET A 41 -5.10 3.05 -4.03
C MET A 41 -3.68 2.79 -4.56
N ALA A 42 -2.68 3.52 -4.05
CA ALA A 42 -1.28 3.29 -4.40
C ALA A 42 -0.82 1.86 -4.05
N GLN A 43 -1.20 1.34 -2.87
CA GLN A 43 -0.88 -0.03 -2.47
C GLN A 43 -1.52 -1.07 -3.39
N VAL A 44 -2.77 -0.87 -3.80
CA VAL A 44 -3.47 -1.76 -4.73
C VAL A 44 -2.75 -1.78 -6.07
N LEU A 45 -2.49 -0.61 -6.66
CA LEU A 45 -1.82 -0.50 -7.96
C LEU A 45 -0.43 -1.14 -7.95
N ILE A 46 0.34 -0.96 -6.88
CA ILE A 46 1.65 -1.62 -6.72
C ILE A 46 1.48 -3.14 -6.65
N SER A 47 0.48 -3.63 -5.91
CA SER A 47 0.22 -5.05 -5.76
C SER A 47 -0.20 -5.70 -7.08
N GLU A 48 -1.08 -5.05 -7.84
CA GLU A 48 -1.52 -5.48 -9.16
C GLU A 48 -0.34 -5.51 -10.15
N ALA A 49 0.50 -4.47 -10.16
CA ALA A 49 1.68 -4.42 -11.01
C ALA A 49 2.69 -5.55 -10.69
N LEU A 50 2.85 -5.91 -9.41
CA LEU A 50 3.71 -7.02 -9.00
C LEU A 50 3.11 -8.38 -9.41
N GLN A 51 1.79 -8.56 -9.26
CA GLN A 51 1.11 -9.78 -9.70
C GLN A 51 1.18 -9.96 -11.23
N ALA A 52 0.98 -8.89 -11.98
CA ALA A 52 1.10 -8.90 -13.45
C ALA A 52 2.52 -9.22 -13.94
N ARG A 53 3.55 -8.86 -13.16
CA ARG A 53 4.96 -9.22 -13.47
C ARG A 53 5.31 -10.66 -13.12
N ALA A 54 4.57 -11.28 -12.22
CA ALA A 54 4.81 -12.65 -11.76
C ALA A 54 4.08 -13.71 -12.60
N SER A 55 3.24 -13.28 -13.55
CA SER A 55 2.51 -14.12 -14.51
C SER A 55 3.21 -14.15 -15.86
#